data_AF-A0A8T6CCM5-F1
#
_entry.id   AF-A0A8T6CCM5-F1
#
_cell.length_a   1.000
_cell.length_b   1.000
_cell.length_c   1.000
_cell.angle_alpha   90.00
_cell.angle_beta   90.00
_cell.angle_gamma   90.00
#
_symmetry.space_group_name_H-M   'P 1'
#
loop_
_entity.id
_entity.type
_entity.pdbx_description
1 polymer ?
#
loop_
_entity_poly.entity_id
_entity_poly.type
_entity_poly.pdbx_seq_one_letter_code
_entity_poly.pdbx_strand_id
1 'polypeptide(L)'
;MQAQYKILMVDDESDLEQLVRQRMRREIRSGQYAFLFAGDGVEALEALGEHSDIDLVLSDINMPRMDGLTLLEKIPDVDTDLRSVVISAYGDMKNIRAAMNRGAFDFVTKPIDFDDLRITIDRSLRQLEMWREAEASKDKLLTLQSELDVAHTMQQSILPKQFPKNEQYQLYGSMAPARNVGGDFFDIIRLENGRLGMAIADVSDKGVPAALFMMSSRTLLKGAALGSEDPGAVVTVVNEQLQDGNDANMFVTLFYAVFDPATGLVRYANGGHNPPLIVHKDGSSTILPLTGGVALGVAPQFEFSTDQARLEPGEALVMYTDGVSEAEDLDSEEFGMDRLLDVFAGATLESARTANDAVFAAVREFAGDRSQSDDITCLVLLRSGS
;
A
#
# COMPACT_ATOMS: atom_id res chain seq x y z
N MET A 1 40.74 11.22 -11.90
CA MET A 1 39.36 11.67 -11.61
C MET A 1 38.50 11.18 -12.75
N GLN A 2 37.49 10.37 -12.46
CA GLN A 2 36.49 9.99 -13.47
C GLN A 2 35.65 11.23 -13.77
N ALA A 3 35.40 11.50 -15.05
CA ALA A 3 34.60 12.67 -15.43
C ALA A 3 33.14 12.47 -15.01
N GLN A 4 32.44 13.56 -14.70
CA GLN A 4 31.06 13.53 -14.26
C GLN A 4 30.11 13.12 -15.39
N TYR A 5 30.33 13.61 -16.61
CA TYR A 5 29.57 13.19 -17.79
C TYR A 5 30.50 12.79 -18.94
N LYS A 6 30.10 11.78 -19.70
CA LYS A 6 30.81 11.37 -20.91
C LYS A 6 29.99 11.70 -22.15
N ILE A 7 30.60 12.43 -23.07
CA ILE A 7 29.95 12.97 -24.27
C ILE A 7 30.65 12.40 -25.50
N LEU A 8 29.89 11.79 -26.40
CA LEU A 8 30.39 11.30 -27.68
C LEU A 8 30.15 12.35 -28.75
N MET A 9 31.19 12.84 -29.39
CA MET A 9 31.12 13.79 -30.50
C MET A 9 31.38 13.07 -31.82
N VAL A 10 30.43 13.16 -32.75
CA VAL A 10 30.44 12.45 -34.03
C VAL A 10 30.43 13.47 -35.16
N ASP A 11 31.54 13.57 -35.87
CA ASP A 11 31.73 14.51 -36.98
C ASP A 11 32.93 14.06 -37.82
N ASP A 12 32.87 14.20 -39.13
CA ASP A 12 33.93 13.78 -40.06
C ASP A 12 35.05 14.83 -40.24
N GLU A 13 34.89 16.04 -39.68
CA GLU A 13 35.89 17.10 -39.70
C GLU A 13 37.08 16.80 -38.76
N SER A 14 38.27 16.55 -39.34
CA SER A 14 39.49 16.20 -38.60
C SER A 14 39.96 17.24 -37.56
N ASP A 15 39.57 18.49 -37.72
CA ASP A 15 40.02 19.60 -36.87
C ASP A 15 39.09 19.81 -35.65
N LEU A 16 37.90 19.21 -35.65
CA LEU A 16 36.89 19.44 -34.61
C LEU A 16 37.33 18.94 -33.25
N GLU A 17 37.99 17.78 -33.18
CA GLU A 17 38.50 17.23 -31.92
C GLU A 17 39.44 18.22 -31.22
N GLN A 18 40.41 18.76 -31.96
CA GLN A 18 41.37 19.72 -31.39
C GLN A 18 40.65 21.00 -30.94
N LEU A 19 39.68 21.46 -31.73
CA LEU A 19 38.91 22.66 -31.43
C LEU A 19 38.07 22.50 -30.15
N VAL A 20 37.36 21.38 -30.00
CA VAL A 20 36.55 21.07 -28.80
C VAL A 20 37.44 20.99 -27.57
N ARG A 21 38.56 20.25 -27.66
CA ARG A 21 39.53 20.15 -26.55
C ARG A 21 40.11 21.50 -26.17
N GLN A 22 40.33 22.40 -27.13
CA GLN A 22 40.83 23.75 -26.88
C GLN A 22 39.76 24.66 -26.24
N ARG A 23 38.54 24.65 -26.78
CA ARG A 23 37.44 25.54 -26.39
C ARG A 23 36.78 25.13 -25.08
N MET A 24 36.67 23.83 -24.79
CA MET A 24 36.07 23.27 -23.57
C MET A 24 37.13 22.76 -22.56
N ARG A 25 38.36 23.31 -22.65
CA ARG A 25 39.49 22.88 -21.81
C ARG A 25 39.23 23.02 -20.30
N ARG A 26 38.36 23.94 -19.90
CA ARG A 26 38.11 24.24 -18.48
C ARG A 26 37.28 23.12 -17.87
N GLU A 27 36.20 22.74 -18.54
CA GLU A 27 35.24 21.71 -18.17
C GLU A 27 35.89 20.32 -18.19
N ILE A 28 36.77 20.07 -19.17
CA ILE A 28 37.58 18.84 -19.22
C ILE A 28 38.56 18.77 -18.04
N ARG A 29 39.25 19.87 -17.71
CA ARG A 29 40.22 19.91 -16.59
C ARG A 29 39.56 19.81 -15.23
N SER A 30 38.36 20.36 -15.06
CA SER A 30 37.59 20.19 -13.83
C SER A 30 37.00 18.79 -13.69
N GLY A 31 37.06 17.97 -14.74
CA GLY A 31 36.45 16.64 -14.77
C GLY A 31 34.93 16.68 -14.93
N GLN A 32 34.38 17.78 -15.43
CA GLN A 32 32.94 17.89 -15.69
C GLN A 32 32.55 17.07 -16.93
N TYR A 33 33.32 17.19 -18.02
CA TYR A 33 33.10 16.42 -19.25
C TYR A 33 34.30 15.54 -19.59
N ALA A 34 34.03 14.35 -20.11
CA ALA A 34 34.95 13.55 -20.89
C ALA A 34 34.40 13.42 -22.32
N PHE A 35 35.19 13.80 -23.32
CA PHE A 35 34.81 13.65 -24.72
C PHE A 35 35.41 12.40 -25.34
N LEU A 36 34.56 11.64 -26.01
CA LEU A 36 34.91 10.63 -27.01
C LEU A 36 34.61 11.18 -28.40
N PHE A 37 35.29 10.67 -29.42
CA PHE A 37 35.16 11.14 -30.79
C PHE A 37 34.98 9.96 -31.74
N ALA A 38 34.13 10.13 -32.75
CA ALA A 38 33.91 9.19 -33.83
C ALA A 38 33.78 9.96 -35.16
N GLY A 39 34.28 9.39 -36.26
CA GLY A 39 34.25 10.05 -37.57
C GLY A 39 32.92 9.95 -38.31
N ASP A 40 32.06 9.00 -37.94
CA ASP A 40 30.71 8.84 -38.48
C ASP A 40 29.83 7.94 -37.62
N GLY A 41 28.57 7.75 -38.04
CA GLY A 41 27.59 6.97 -37.28
C GLY A 41 27.93 5.48 -37.09
N VAL A 42 28.78 4.87 -37.92
CA VAL A 42 29.19 3.47 -37.71
C VAL A 42 30.13 3.39 -36.50
N GLU A 43 31.17 4.22 -36.48
CA GLU A 43 32.11 4.32 -35.35
C GLU A 43 31.41 4.78 -34.07
N ALA A 44 30.40 5.65 -34.19
CA ALA A 44 29.62 6.08 -33.04
C ALA A 44 28.87 4.91 -32.38
N LEU A 45 28.24 4.03 -33.17
CA LEU A 45 27.55 2.84 -32.63
C LEU A 45 28.54 1.84 -32.01
N GLU A 46 29.72 1.67 -32.60
CA GLU A 46 30.79 0.86 -32.01
C GLU A 46 31.22 1.42 -30.64
N ALA A 47 31.46 2.74 -30.57
CA ALA A 47 31.81 3.41 -29.33
C ALA A 47 30.71 3.31 -28.25
N LEU A 48 29.43 3.40 -28.63
CA LEU A 48 28.30 3.21 -27.73
C LEU A 48 28.20 1.77 -27.21
N GLY A 49 28.60 0.77 -28.01
CA GLY A 49 28.69 -0.63 -27.59
C GLY A 49 29.85 -0.90 -26.63
N GLU A 50 30.97 -0.18 -26.76
CA GLU A 50 32.14 -0.30 -25.88
C GLU A 50 32.03 0.51 -24.58
N HIS A 51 31.26 1.60 -24.61
CA HIS A 51 31.13 2.55 -23.51
C HIS A 51 29.66 2.78 -23.13
N SER A 52 29.14 1.95 -22.23
CA SER A 52 27.78 2.07 -21.70
C SER A 52 27.59 3.24 -20.71
N ASP A 53 28.64 4.03 -20.46
CA ASP A 53 28.63 5.20 -19.57
C ASP A 53 28.65 6.53 -20.34
N ILE A 54 28.32 6.52 -21.63
CA ILE A 54 28.08 7.74 -22.42
C ILE A 54 26.71 8.32 -22.06
N ASP A 55 26.67 9.62 -21.74
CA ASP A 55 25.45 10.32 -21.32
C ASP A 55 24.80 11.13 -22.45
N LEU A 56 25.60 11.60 -23.42
CA LEU A 56 25.14 12.49 -24.49
C LEU A 56 25.91 12.24 -25.79
N VAL A 57 25.19 12.21 -26.91
CA VAL A 57 25.77 12.16 -28.26
C VAL A 57 25.57 13.52 -28.92
N LEU A 58 26.65 14.10 -29.45
CA LEU A 58 26.64 15.29 -30.30
C LEU A 58 26.99 14.82 -31.72
N SER A 59 26.06 14.87 -32.67
CA SER A 59 26.30 14.33 -34.01
C SER A 59 26.08 15.37 -35.09
N ASP A 60 27.03 15.52 -36.02
CA ASP A 60 26.72 16.15 -37.30
C ASP A 60 25.66 15.32 -38.05
N ILE A 61 24.89 15.97 -38.90
CA ILE A 61 23.92 15.33 -39.78
C ILE A 61 24.63 14.67 -40.96
N ASN A 62 25.54 15.38 -41.63
CA ASN A 62 26.07 14.94 -42.92
C ASN A 62 27.46 14.32 -42.73
N MET A 63 27.54 12.99 -42.70
CA MET A 63 28.79 12.24 -42.48
C MET A 63 28.88 11.06 -43.46
N PRO A 64 30.09 10.56 -43.78
CA PRO A 64 30.29 9.38 -44.62
C PRO A 64 29.81 8.10 -43.91
N ARG A 65 29.58 7.02 -44.68
CA ARG A 65 29.11 5.69 -44.22
C ARG A 65 27.72 5.66 -43.56
N MET A 66 27.51 6.41 -42.48
CA MET A 66 26.22 6.57 -41.78
C MET A 66 26.05 8.02 -41.34
N ASP A 67 24.98 8.64 -41.81
CA ASP A 67 24.61 10.01 -41.48
C ASP A 67 24.01 10.12 -40.06
N GLY A 68 24.03 11.33 -39.48
CA GLY A 68 23.56 11.55 -38.11
C GLY A 68 22.07 11.26 -37.93
N LEU A 69 21.27 11.42 -38.99
CA LEU A 69 19.85 11.10 -38.96
C LEU A 69 19.57 9.60 -38.85
N THR A 70 20.35 8.78 -39.54
CA THR A 70 20.31 7.32 -39.45
C THR A 70 20.88 6.85 -38.12
N LEU A 71 21.92 7.51 -37.61
CA LEU A 71 22.45 7.25 -36.27
C LEU A 71 21.37 7.47 -35.20
N LEU A 72 20.62 8.57 -35.24
CA LEU A 72 19.51 8.85 -34.31
C LEU A 72 18.46 7.74 -34.30
N GLU A 73 18.11 7.18 -35.46
CA GLU A 73 17.14 6.09 -35.54
C GLU A 73 17.64 4.80 -34.87
N LYS A 74 18.97 4.62 -34.79
CA LYS A 74 19.62 3.42 -34.22
C LYS A 74 20.04 3.56 -32.76
N ILE A 75 20.22 4.77 -32.25
CA ILE A 75 20.57 5.01 -30.84
C ILE A 75 19.61 4.28 -29.88
N PRO A 76 18.27 4.33 -30.07
CA PRO A 76 17.33 3.65 -29.18
C PRO A 76 17.49 2.12 -29.12
N ASP A 77 18.06 1.48 -30.15
CA ASP A 77 18.34 0.04 -30.15
C ASP A 77 19.53 -0.32 -29.24
N VAL A 78 20.40 0.65 -28.95
CA VAL A 78 21.55 0.51 -28.05
C VAL A 78 21.14 0.93 -26.63
N ASP A 79 20.61 2.14 -26.49
CA ASP A 79 20.17 2.72 -25.24
C ASP A 79 19.02 3.70 -25.50
N THR A 80 17.83 3.39 -24.98
CA THR A 80 16.61 4.19 -25.15
C THR A 80 16.67 5.53 -24.41
N ASP A 81 17.55 5.65 -23.41
CA ASP A 81 17.62 6.80 -22.51
C ASP A 81 18.72 7.80 -22.91
N LEU A 82 19.58 7.40 -23.84
CA LEU A 82 20.67 8.23 -24.35
C LEU A 82 20.14 9.49 -25.03
N ARG A 83 20.66 10.65 -24.61
CA ARG A 83 20.29 11.93 -25.22
C ARG A 83 21.18 12.21 -26.42
N SER A 84 20.61 12.81 -27.45
CA SER A 84 21.32 13.18 -28.68
C SER A 84 21.04 14.63 -29.06
N VAL A 85 22.08 15.39 -29.36
CA VAL A 85 21.99 16.75 -29.88
C VAL A 85 22.61 16.76 -31.26
N VAL A 86 21.90 17.37 -32.21
CA VAL A 86 22.30 17.36 -33.61
C VAL A 86 22.97 18.67 -34.00
N ILE A 87 24.13 18.57 -34.64
CA ILE A 87 24.84 19.70 -35.21
C ILE A 87 24.47 19.77 -36.69
N SER A 88 23.95 20.91 -37.15
CA SER A 88 23.45 21.06 -38.52
C SER A 88 23.91 22.36 -39.17
N ALA A 89 23.95 22.41 -40.50
CA ALA A 89 24.33 23.62 -41.23
C ALA A 89 23.31 24.75 -41.05
N TYR A 90 23.79 26.01 -41.04
CA TYR A 90 22.91 27.18 -40.97
C TYR A 90 21.90 27.19 -42.13
N GLY A 91 20.60 27.21 -41.79
CA GLY A 91 19.50 27.23 -42.75
C GLY A 91 18.96 25.86 -43.18
N ASP A 92 19.52 24.75 -42.68
CA ASP A 92 19.04 23.39 -42.99
C ASP A 92 17.85 22.95 -42.12
N MET A 93 16.77 23.74 -42.19
CA MET A 93 15.56 23.50 -41.39
C MET A 93 14.88 22.15 -41.69
N LYS A 94 15.08 21.61 -42.90
CA LYS A 94 14.49 20.33 -43.29
C LYS A 94 15.12 19.19 -42.47
N ASN A 95 16.44 19.15 -42.37
CA ASN A 95 17.14 18.11 -41.63
C ASN A 95 17.03 18.31 -40.11
N ILE A 96 17.05 19.55 -39.60
CA ILE A 96 16.78 19.84 -38.18
C ILE A 96 15.39 19.31 -37.79
N ARG A 97 14.36 19.60 -38.60
CA ARG A 97 13.00 19.09 -38.32
C ARG A 97 12.94 17.57 -38.37
N ALA A 98 13.65 16.94 -39.31
CA ALA A 98 13.73 15.48 -39.39
C ALA A 98 14.40 14.89 -38.13
N ALA A 99 15.49 15.50 -37.66
CA ALA A 99 16.18 15.09 -36.44
C ALA A 99 15.28 15.17 -35.20
N MET A 100 14.59 16.30 -34.98
CA MET A 100 13.68 16.46 -33.84
C MET A 100 12.53 15.44 -33.87
N ASN A 101 11.95 15.18 -35.05
CA ASN A 101 10.91 14.17 -35.22
C ASN A 101 11.41 12.73 -34.98
N ARG A 102 12.73 12.50 -35.10
CA ARG A 102 13.40 11.22 -34.85
C ARG A 102 13.93 11.09 -33.42
N GLY A 103 13.60 12.04 -32.54
CA GLY A 103 13.96 11.98 -31.12
C GLY A 103 15.27 12.68 -30.76
N ALA A 104 15.84 13.50 -31.65
CA ALA A 104 16.89 14.42 -31.23
C ALA A 104 16.36 15.34 -30.13
N PHE A 105 17.17 15.49 -29.09
CA PHE A 105 16.82 16.21 -27.89
C PHE A 105 16.91 17.73 -28.07
N ASP A 106 17.95 18.18 -28.77
CA ASP A 106 18.14 19.58 -29.15
C ASP A 106 19.03 19.67 -30.42
N PHE A 107 19.31 20.88 -30.91
CA PHE A 107 20.21 21.08 -32.04
C PHE A 107 21.12 22.30 -31.86
N VAL A 108 22.25 22.31 -32.58
CA VAL A 108 23.20 23.43 -32.66
C VAL A 108 23.54 23.69 -34.13
N THR A 109 23.69 24.95 -34.53
CA THR A 109 23.99 25.29 -35.93
C THR A 109 25.49 25.51 -36.18
N LYS A 110 26.01 25.11 -37.35
CA LYS A 110 27.34 25.49 -37.86
C LYS A 110 27.30 26.92 -38.45
N PRO A 111 28.35 27.77 -38.25
CA PRO A 111 29.54 27.51 -37.46
C PRO A 111 29.22 27.41 -35.97
N ILE A 112 29.80 26.41 -35.29
CA ILE A 112 29.49 26.09 -33.89
C ILE A 112 29.86 27.27 -32.98
N ASP A 113 28.86 27.86 -32.34
CA ASP A 113 29.06 28.72 -31.19
C ASP A 113 29.26 27.84 -29.95
N PHE A 114 30.46 27.87 -29.38
CA PHE A 114 30.81 27.02 -28.24
C PHE A 114 30.14 27.46 -26.93
N ASP A 115 29.71 28.71 -26.81
CA ASP A 115 28.92 29.13 -25.66
C ASP A 115 27.49 28.56 -25.75
N ASP A 116 26.90 28.56 -26.94
CA ASP A 116 25.58 27.96 -27.21
C ASP A 116 25.61 26.43 -27.11
N LEU A 117 26.66 25.80 -27.65
CA LEU A 117 26.89 24.35 -27.50
C LEU A 117 26.98 23.96 -26.03
N ARG A 118 27.72 24.72 -25.21
CA ARG A 118 27.81 24.44 -23.77
C ARG A 118 26.44 24.56 -23.10
N ILE A 119 25.68 25.62 -23.39
CA ILE A 119 24.33 25.81 -22.83
C ILE A 119 23.43 24.61 -23.19
N THR A 120 23.52 24.15 -24.44
CA THR A 120 22.74 23.01 -24.95
C THR A 120 23.15 21.70 -24.29
N ILE A 121 24.45 21.44 -24.16
CA ILE A 121 24.99 20.29 -23.42
C ILE A 121 24.49 20.31 -21.98
N ASP A 122 24.71 21.42 -21.26
CA ASP A 122 24.33 21.54 -19.86
C ASP A 122 22.82 21.38 -19.65
N ARG A 123 22.00 21.90 -20.56
CA ARG A 123 20.55 21.72 -20.53
C ARG A 123 20.16 20.26 -20.75
N SER A 124 20.78 19.60 -21.73
CA SER A 124 20.50 18.20 -22.06
C SER A 124 20.88 17.26 -20.92
N LEU A 125 22.04 17.49 -20.30
CA LEU A 125 22.52 16.73 -19.15
C LEU A 125 21.62 16.94 -17.93
N ARG A 126 21.21 18.17 -17.61
CA ARG A 126 20.26 18.41 -16.50
C ARG A 126 18.94 17.66 -16.67
N GLN A 127 18.41 17.63 -17.89
CA GLN A 127 17.16 16.91 -18.14
C GLN A 127 17.34 15.39 -18.08
N LEU A 128 18.50 14.87 -18.50
CA LEU A 128 18.85 13.46 -18.31
C LEU A 128 18.90 13.10 -16.83
N GLU A 129 19.50 13.93 -15.99
CA GLU A 129 19.54 13.72 -14.53
C GLU A 129 18.15 13.71 -13.91
N MET A 130 17.33 14.73 -14.21
CA MET A 130 15.95 14.78 -13.72
C MET A 130 15.15 13.53 -14.12
N TRP A 131 15.39 13.02 -15.33
CA TRP A 131 14.73 11.82 -15.81
C TRP A 131 15.21 10.56 -15.07
N ARG A 132 16.54 10.40 -14.89
CA ARG A 132 17.12 9.29 -14.11
C ARG A 132 16.63 9.29 -12.65
N GLU A 133 16.54 10.46 -12.02
CA GLU A 133 16.01 10.60 -10.65
C GLU A 133 14.52 10.24 -10.55
N ALA A 134 13.73 10.64 -11.55
CA ALA A 134 12.31 10.31 -11.62
C ALA A 134 12.09 8.80 -11.81
N GLU A 135 12.86 8.16 -12.70
CA GLU A 135 12.77 6.72 -12.93
C GLU A 135 13.20 5.93 -11.69
N ALA A 136 14.32 6.30 -11.06
CA ALA A 136 14.76 5.66 -9.82
C ALA A 136 13.75 5.83 -8.67
N SER A 137 13.10 7.00 -8.57
CA SER A 137 12.04 7.22 -7.58
C SER A 137 10.80 6.38 -7.86
N LYS A 138 10.40 6.25 -9.12
CA LYS A 138 9.31 5.40 -9.55
C LYS A 138 9.58 3.93 -9.27
N ASP A 139 10.77 3.42 -9.61
CA ASP A 139 11.17 2.04 -9.32
C ASP A 139 11.14 1.74 -7.83
N LYS A 140 11.60 2.70 -7.01
CA LYS A 140 11.53 2.58 -5.55
C LYS A 140 10.09 2.52 -5.03
N LEU A 141 9.18 3.34 -5.58
CA LEU A 141 7.75 3.31 -5.22
C LEU A 141 7.10 1.99 -5.62
N LEU A 142 7.37 1.48 -6.82
CA LEU A 142 6.88 0.18 -7.29
C LEU A 142 7.37 -0.96 -6.39
N THR A 143 8.63 -0.92 -5.98
CA THR A 143 9.19 -1.92 -5.05
C THR A 143 8.45 -1.89 -3.71
N LEU A 144 8.28 -0.71 -3.12
CA LEU A 144 7.55 -0.56 -1.84
C LEU A 144 6.09 -0.99 -1.95
N GLN A 145 5.42 -0.67 -3.06
CA GLN A 145 4.05 -1.11 -3.31
C GLN A 145 3.96 -2.64 -3.37
N SER A 146 4.89 -3.29 -4.08
CA SER A 146 4.95 -4.76 -4.14
C SER A 146 5.18 -5.38 -2.76
N GLU A 147 6.03 -4.79 -1.91
CA GLU A 147 6.26 -5.27 -0.55
C GLU A 147 5.00 -5.14 0.32
N LEU A 148 4.26 -4.03 0.19
CA LEU A 148 2.98 -3.82 0.88
C LEU A 148 1.90 -4.79 0.40
N ASP A 149 1.85 -5.13 -0.89
CA ASP A 149 0.88 -6.10 -1.43
C ASP A 149 1.14 -7.53 -0.92
N VAL A 150 2.42 -7.89 -0.73
CA VAL A 150 2.79 -9.15 -0.08
C VAL A 150 2.32 -9.14 1.38
N ALA A 151 2.58 -8.05 2.12
CA ALA A 151 2.13 -7.91 3.51
C ALA A 151 0.60 -7.99 3.64
N HIS A 152 -0.14 -7.32 2.74
CA HIS A 152 -1.60 -7.41 2.65
C HIS A 152 -2.06 -8.87 2.51
N THR A 153 -1.47 -9.59 1.55
CA THR A 153 -1.84 -10.99 1.26
C THR A 153 -1.56 -11.88 2.47
N MET A 154 -0.44 -11.66 3.16
CA MET A 154 -0.11 -12.37 4.40
C MET A 154 -1.14 -12.10 5.49
N GLN A 155 -1.48 -10.82 5.75
CA GLN A 155 -2.48 -10.44 6.75
C GLN A 155 -3.85 -11.09 6.46
N GLN A 156 -4.31 -11.03 5.21
CA GLN A 156 -5.56 -11.66 4.79
C GLN A 156 -5.53 -13.19 4.93
N SER A 157 -4.35 -13.82 4.87
CA SER A 157 -4.22 -15.27 5.10
C SER A 157 -4.34 -15.67 6.57
N ILE A 158 -4.08 -14.74 7.49
CA ILE A 158 -4.09 -14.96 8.94
C ILE A 158 -5.52 -15.00 9.48
N LEU A 159 -6.42 -14.19 8.91
CA LEU A 159 -7.83 -14.13 9.33
C LEU A 159 -8.59 -15.44 9.03
N PRO A 160 -9.56 -15.83 9.87
CA PRO A 160 -10.35 -17.03 9.63
C PRO A 160 -11.11 -16.97 8.30
N LYS A 161 -10.76 -17.84 7.36
CA LYS A 161 -11.48 -18.02 6.08
C LYS A 161 -12.51 -19.14 6.11
N GLN A 162 -12.38 -20.04 7.09
CA GLN A 162 -13.26 -21.18 7.28
C GLN A 162 -13.86 -21.12 8.67
N PHE A 163 -15.19 -21.20 8.71
CA PHE A 163 -15.93 -21.20 9.95
C PHE A 163 -16.32 -22.64 10.33
N PRO A 164 -16.31 -23.00 11.63
CA PRO A 164 -16.77 -24.30 12.08
C PRO A 164 -18.22 -24.54 11.63
N LYS A 165 -18.45 -25.64 10.91
CA LYS A 165 -19.81 -26.12 10.62
C LYS A 165 -20.39 -26.76 11.89
N ASN A 166 -21.56 -26.30 12.31
CA ASN A 166 -22.29 -26.83 13.46
C ASN A 166 -23.80 -26.71 13.18
N GLU A 167 -24.60 -27.63 13.69
CA GLU A 167 -26.06 -27.60 13.51
C GLU A 167 -26.72 -26.58 14.46
N GLN A 168 -26.11 -26.31 15.61
CA GLN A 168 -26.63 -25.44 16.67
C GLN A 168 -26.33 -23.95 16.45
N TYR A 169 -25.41 -23.61 15.53
CA TYR A 169 -25.09 -22.23 15.21
C TYR A 169 -24.48 -22.07 13.82
N GLN A 170 -24.54 -20.85 13.31
CA GLN A 170 -23.83 -20.39 12.12
C GLN A 170 -22.88 -19.25 12.48
N LEU A 171 -21.74 -19.20 11.81
CA LEU A 171 -20.74 -18.14 11.97
C LEU A 171 -20.35 -17.60 10.61
N TYR A 172 -20.21 -16.28 10.54
CA TYR A 172 -19.62 -15.63 9.39
C TYR A 172 -18.96 -14.32 9.81
N GLY A 173 -17.80 -14.04 9.25
CA GLY A 173 -17.05 -12.82 9.49
C GLY A 173 -16.34 -12.36 8.24
N SER A 174 -16.17 -11.06 8.13
CA SER A 174 -15.57 -10.40 6.99
C SER A 174 -14.89 -9.11 7.45
N MET A 175 -13.89 -8.70 6.69
CA MET A 175 -13.11 -7.49 6.92
C MET A 175 -12.81 -6.85 5.55
N ALA A 176 -13.13 -5.58 5.40
CA ALA A 176 -12.74 -4.76 4.27
C ALA A 176 -11.73 -3.71 4.77
N PRO A 177 -10.44 -3.84 4.43
CA PRO A 177 -9.44 -2.89 4.91
C PRO A 177 -9.47 -1.57 4.13
N ALA A 178 -9.20 -0.45 4.81
CA ALA A 178 -9.13 0.88 4.21
C ALA A 178 -7.79 1.16 3.50
N ARG A 179 -6.74 0.43 3.88
CA ARG A 179 -5.37 0.54 3.33
C ARG A 179 -4.82 -0.84 2.95
N ASN A 180 -3.60 -0.90 2.40
CA ASN A 180 -2.94 -2.17 2.10
C ASN A 180 -2.79 -3.07 3.33
N VAL A 181 -2.60 -2.54 4.53
CA VAL A 181 -2.60 -3.37 5.75
C VAL A 181 -3.37 -2.65 6.86
N GLY A 182 -4.21 -3.42 7.54
CA GLY A 182 -5.18 -2.94 8.54
C GLY A 182 -4.77 -3.16 9.99
N GLY A 183 -5.44 -2.49 10.92
CA GLY A 183 -5.33 -2.72 12.36
C GLY A 183 -6.33 -3.76 12.86
N ASP A 184 -7.46 -3.86 12.18
CA ASP A 184 -8.57 -4.73 12.53
C ASP A 184 -8.25 -6.23 12.44
N PHE A 185 -8.89 -7.00 13.31
CA PHE A 185 -9.00 -8.44 13.14
C PHE A 185 -10.20 -9.05 13.84
N PHE A 186 -10.54 -10.26 13.41
CA PHE A 186 -11.38 -11.18 14.18
C PHE A 186 -10.74 -12.57 14.23
N ASP A 187 -11.11 -13.35 15.24
CA ASP A 187 -10.64 -14.73 15.38
C ASP A 187 -11.70 -15.66 15.96
N ILE A 188 -11.57 -16.95 15.62
CA ILE A 188 -12.44 -18.03 16.06
C ILE A 188 -11.59 -19.12 16.67
N ILE A 189 -11.80 -19.39 17.96
CA ILE A 189 -10.98 -20.27 18.78
C ILE A 189 -11.86 -21.44 19.22
N ARG A 190 -11.50 -22.66 18.85
CA ARG A 190 -12.18 -23.86 19.34
C ARG A 190 -11.69 -24.16 20.75
N LEU A 191 -12.61 -24.18 21.70
CA LEU A 191 -12.32 -24.44 23.11
C LEU A 191 -12.78 -25.85 23.49
N GLU A 192 -12.42 -26.27 24.70
CA GLU A 192 -12.86 -27.54 25.26
C GLU A 192 -14.39 -27.63 25.37
N ASN A 193 -14.90 -28.86 25.34
CA ASN A 193 -16.33 -29.18 25.44
C ASN A 193 -17.20 -28.62 24.30
N GLY A 194 -16.60 -28.32 23.15
CA GLY A 194 -17.34 -27.83 21.98
C GLY A 194 -17.72 -26.35 22.05
N ARG A 195 -17.22 -25.62 23.05
CA ARG A 195 -17.38 -24.17 23.16
C ARG A 195 -16.54 -23.44 22.12
N LEU A 196 -16.92 -22.19 21.91
CA LEU A 196 -16.37 -21.35 20.87
C LEU A 196 -15.92 -20.01 21.46
N GLY A 197 -14.62 -19.73 21.40
CA GLY A 197 -14.08 -18.40 21.59
C GLY A 197 -14.21 -17.56 20.32
N MET A 198 -14.64 -16.32 20.45
CA MET A 198 -14.79 -15.35 19.37
C MET A 198 -14.14 -14.05 19.80
N ALA A 199 -13.35 -13.47 18.91
CA ALA A 199 -12.68 -12.20 19.13
C ALA A 199 -12.94 -11.26 17.97
N ILE A 200 -13.13 -9.98 18.27
CA ILE A 200 -13.01 -8.87 17.32
C ILE A 200 -12.23 -7.76 18.01
N ALA A 201 -11.38 -7.08 17.25
CA ALA A 201 -10.50 -6.07 17.79
C ALA A 201 -10.04 -5.10 16.72
N ASP A 202 -9.71 -3.89 17.17
CA ASP A 202 -9.13 -2.81 16.37
C ASP A 202 -7.89 -2.25 17.08
N VAL A 203 -6.82 -2.05 16.32
CA VAL A 203 -5.53 -1.57 16.80
C VAL A 203 -5.39 -0.09 16.46
N SER A 204 -4.91 0.69 17.44
CA SER A 204 -4.58 2.10 17.23
C SER A 204 -3.62 2.32 16.06
N ASP A 205 -3.81 3.40 15.32
CA ASP A 205 -3.08 3.74 14.09
C ASP A 205 -3.37 2.79 12.91
N LYS A 206 -2.66 3.00 11.79
CA LYS A 206 -2.87 2.28 10.53
C LYS A 206 -1.55 1.92 9.89
N GLY A 207 -1.57 0.96 8.97
CA GLY A 207 -0.39 0.56 8.23
C GLY A 207 0.41 -0.55 8.92
N VAL A 208 1.70 -0.65 8.58
CA VAL A 208 2.54 -1.80 8.98
C VAL A 208 2.69 -1.96 10.50
N PRO A 209 2.93 -0.91 11.31
CA PRO A 209 3.03 -1.07 12.76
C PRO A 209 1.76 -1.62 13.40
N ALA A 210 0.59 -1.09 13.02
CA ALA A 210 -0.71 -1.57 13.48
C ALA A 210 -0.94 -3.04 13.11
N ALA A 211 -0.62 -3.44 11.88
CA ALA A 211 -0.74 -4.82 11.42
C ALA A 211 0.16 -5.79 12.21
N LEU A 212 1.37 -5.38 12.59
CA LEU A 212 2.27 -6.18 13.43
C LEU A 212 1.73 -6.33 14.86
N PHE A 213 1.23 -5.25 15.44
CA PHE A 213 0.63 -5.26 16.77
C PHE A 213 -0.67 -6.08 16.81
N MET A 214 -1.46 -6.02 15.74
CA MET A 214 -2.61 -6.89 15.51
C MET A 214 -2.20 -8.37 15.57
N MET A 215 -1.17 -8.76 14.83
CA MET A 215 -0.68 -10.15 14.80
C MET A 215 -0.22 -10.63 16.19
N SER A 216 0.49 -9.78 16.93
CA SER A 216 0.89 -10.05 18.31
C SER A 216 -0.32 -10.22 19.21
N SER A 217 -1.24 -9.26 19.22
CA SER A 217 -2.48 -9.26 20.02
C SER A 217 -3.30 -10.53 19.79
N ARG A 218 -3.52 -10.88 18.52
CA ARG A 218 -4.23 -12.10 18.12
C ARG A 218 -3.54 -13.37 18.60
N THR A 219 -2.21 -13.43 18.50
CA THR A 219 -1.42 -14.61 18.91
C THR A 219 -1.47 -14.80 20.42
N LEU A 220 -1.28 -13.72 21.19
CA LEU A 220 -1.37 -13.74 22.65
C LEU A 220 -2.77 -14.13 23.11
N LEU A 221 -3.81 -13.57 22.48
CA LEU A 221 -5.20 -13.92 22.76
C LEU A 221 -5.48 -15.41 22.56
N LYS A 222 -5.02 -15.97 21.43
CA LYS A 222 -5.14 -17.41 21.16
C LYS A 222 -4.44 -18.26 22.22
N GLY A 223 -3.25 -17.86 22.65
CA GLY A 223 -2.51 -18.55 23.72
C GLY A 223 -3.25 -18.49 25.06
N ALA A 224 -3.69 -17.30 25.47
CA ALA A 224 -4.38 -17.08 26.74
C ALA A 224 -5.75 -17.79 26.78
N ALA A 225 -6.48 -17.81 25.68
CA ALA A 225 -7.78 -18.48 25.56
C ALA A 225 -7.72 -20.00 25.78
N LEU A 226 -6.56 -20.63 25.58
CA LEU A 226 -6.36 -22.05 25.88
C LEU A 226 -6.11 -22.31 27.37
N GLY A 227 -5.71 -21.30 28.14
CA GLY A 227 -5.38 -21.41 29.57
C GLY A 227 -6.53 -21.11 30.53
N SER A 228 -7.59 -20.43 30.07
CA SER A 228 -8.73 -20.05 30.90
C SER A 228 -10.04 -20.03 30.10
N GLU A 229 -11.11 -20.45 30.75
CA GLU A 229 -12.48 -20.38 30.21
C GLU A 229 -13.16 -19.04 30.50
N ASP A 230 -12.57 -18.22 31.37
CA ASP A 230 -13.13 -16.95 31.80
C ASP A 230 -12.61 -15.79 30.92
N PRO A 231 -13.48 -15.11 30.14
CA PRO A 231 -13.07 -14.04 29.23
C PRO A 231 -12.29 -12.90 29.88
N GLY A 232 -12.73 -12.43 31.05
CA GLY A 232 -12.06 -11.36 31.80
C GLY A 232 -10.63 -11.74 32.19
N ALA A 233 -10.43 -12.97 32.70
CA ALA A 233 -9.10 -13.49 32.98
C ALA A 233 -8.22 -13.59 31.71
N VAL A 234 -8.79 -14.05 30.59
CA VAL A 234 -8.07 -14.12 29.30
C VAL A 234 -7.61 -12.73 28.86
N VAL A 235 -8.52 -11.75 28.84
CA VAL A 235 -8.22 -10.37 28.41
C VAL A 235 -7.21 -9.72 29.34
N THR A 236 -7.27 -9.97 30.65
CA THR A 236 -6.29 -9.48 31.64
C THR A 236 -4.88 -9.99 31.33
N VAL A 237 -4.72 -11.29 31.07
CA VAL A 237 -3.41 -11.86 30.70
C VAL A 237 -2.88 -11.26 29.39
N VAL A 238 -3.75 -11.05 28.40
CA VAL A 238 -3.34 -10.45 27.13
C VAL A 238 -2.90 -9.00 27.32
N ASN A 239 -3.60 -8.20 28.14
CA ASN A 239 -3.22 -6.83 28.45
C ASN A 239 -1.83 -6.76 29.10
N GLU A 240 -1.55 -7.63 30.07
CA GLU A 240 -0.24 -7.69 30.73
C GLU A 240 0.88 -8.02 29.74
N GLN A 241 0.65 -8.99 28.85
CA GLN A 241 1.63 -9.39 27.84
C GLN A 241 1.85 -8.34 26.77
N LEU A 242 0.80 -7.62 26.36
CA LEU A 242 0.91 -6.55 25.35
C LEU A 242 1.67 -5.33 25.84
N GLN A 243 1.80 -5.13 27.15
CA GLN A 243 2.58 -4.03 27.71
C GLN A 243 4.08 -4.31 27.75
N ASP A 244 4.47 -5.58 27.77
CA ASP A 244 5.88 -5.94 27.77
C ASP A 244 6.50 -5.60 26.40
N GLY A 245 7.41 -4.61 26.39
CA GLY A 245 8.05 -4.13 25.17
C GLY A 245 7.18 -3.23 24.27
N ASN A 246 6.11 -2.61 24.79
CA ASN A 246 5.28 -1.67 24.03
C ASN A 246 5.88 -0.24 23.95
N ASP A 247 7.11 -0.11 23.44
CA ASP A 247 7.78 1.19 23.29
C ASP A 247 7.03 2.14 22.33
N ALA A 248 6.21 1.58 21.44
CA ALA A 248 5.41 2.32 20.47
C ALA A 248 4.16 2.96 21.09
N ASN A 249 3.80 2.64 22.34
CA ASN A 249 2.56 3.06 23.00
C ASN A 249 1.30 2.76 22.17
N MET A 250 1.31 1.66 21.40
CA MET A 250 0.13 1.21 20.67
C MET A 250 -0.85 0.53 21.62
N PHE A 251 -2.13 0.55 21.27
CA PHE A 251 -3.17 -0.13 22.03
C PHE A 251 -4.13 -0.85 21.10
N VAL A 252 -4.92 -1.76 21.66
CA VAL A 252 -5.93 -2.51 20.91
C VAL A 252 -7.23 -2.52 21.70
N THR A 253 -8.32 -2.12 21.05
CA THR A 253 -9.66 -2.36 21.57
C THR A 253 -10.04 -3.81 21.27
N LEU A 254 -10.60 -4.52 22.23
CA LEU A 254 -10.93 -5.95 22.06
C LEU A 254 -12.30 -6.28 22.64
N PHE A 255 -13.11 -7.02 21.90
CA PHE A 255 -14.22 -7.78 22.45
C PHE A 255 -13.92 -9.27 22.33
N TYR A 256 -13.92 -9.98 23.47
CA TYR A 256 -13.71 -11.42 23.51
C TYR A 256 -14.89 -12.12 24.20
N ALA A 257 -15.44 -13.14 23.54
CA ALA A 257 -16.58 -13.90 24.03
C ALA A 257 -16.37 -15.40 23.90
N VAL A 258 -16.91 -16.15 24.87
CA VAL A 258 -16.99 -17.61 24.87
C VAL A 258 -18.46 -18.00 24.81
N PHE A 259 -18.82 -18.68 23.72
CA PHE A 259 -20.16 -19.20 23.46
C PHE A 259 -20.25 -20.69 23.75
N ASP A 260 -21.31 -21.08 24.46
CA ASP A 260 -21.71 -22.48 24.66
C ASP A 260 -22.92 -22.82 23.78
N PRO A 261 -22.73 -23.61 22.71
CA PRO A 261 -23.80 -24.02 21.81
C PRO A 261 -24.94 -24.81 22.48
N ALA A 262 -24.64 -25.55 23.55
CA ALA A 262 -25.63 -26.39 24.22
C ALA A 262 -26.64 -25.55 25.00
N THR A 263 -26.17 -24.50 25.68
CA THR A 263 -27.00 -23.68 26.57
C THR A 263 -27.47 -22.38 25.95
N GLY A 264 -26.75 -21.88 24.93
CA GLY A 264 -26.91 -20.54 24.37
C GLY A 264 -26.21 -19.45 25.18
N LEU A 265 -25.45 -19.81 26.22
CA LEU A 265 -24.76 -18.85 27.08
C LEU A 265 -23.57 -18.22 26.34
N VAL A 266 -23.49 -16.90 26.41
CA VAL A 266 -22.35 -16.10 25.95
C VAL A 266 -21.74 -15.45 27.19
N ARG A 267 -20.50 -15.81 27.54
CA ARG A 267 -19.70 -15.07 28.51
C ARG A 267 -18.75 -14.15 27.74
N TYR A 268 -18.56 -12.92 28.17
CA TYR A 268 -17.74 -11.98 27.42
C TYR A 268 -17.00 -10.98 28.30
N ALA A 269 -15.96 -10.38 27.76
CA ALA A 269 -15.23 -9.25 28.31
C ALA A 269 -14.96 -8.25 27.20
N ASN A 270 -15.12 -6.96 27.49
CA ASN A 270 -14.86 -5.86 26.59
C ASN A 270 -13.69 -5.02 27.12
N GLY A 271 -12.66 -4.88 26.29
CA GLY A 271 -11.48 -4.04 26.52
C GLY A 271 -11.52 -2.78 25.66
N GLY A 272 -12.48 -1.90 25.91
CA GLY A 272 -12.61 -0.61 25.23
C GLY A 272 -13.13 -0.68 23.79
N HIS A 273 -13.73 -1.80 23.38
CA HIS A 273 -14.26 -2.01 22.03
C HIS A 273 -15.73 -1.63 21.91
N ASN A 274 -16.23 -1.48 20.69
CA ASN A 274 -17.62 -1.18 20.41
C ASN A 274 -18.54 -2.25 21.02
N PRO A 275 -19.69 -1.86 21.62
CA PRO A 275 -20.62 -2.81 22.21
C PRO A 275 -21.32 -3.62 21.10
N PRO A 276 -21.26 -4.96 21.16
CA PRO A 276 -21.98 -5.80 20.20
C PRO A 276 -23.50 -5.65 20.28
N LEU A 277 -24.19 -6.11 19.25
CA LEU A 277 -25.65 -6.16 19.21
C LEU A 277 -26.15 -7.59 19.36
N ILE A 278 -27.20 -7.79 20.16
CA ILE A 278 -28.05 -8.98 20.08
C ILE A 278 -29.23 -8.63 19.18
N VAL A 279 -29.33 -9.30 18.04
CA VAL A 279 -30.47 -9.22 17.12
C VAL A 279 -31.45 -10.33 17.48
N HIS A 280 -32.65 -9.93 17.89
CA HIS A 280 -33.75 -10.79 18.27
C HIS A 280 -34.49 -11.33 17.04
N LYS A 281 -35.32 -12.36 17.25
CA LYS A 281 -36.06 -13.03 16.17
C LYS A 281 -37.03 -12.12 15.42
N ASP A 282 -37.51 -11.08 16.07
CA ASP A 282 -38.44 -10.10 15.51
C ASP A 282 -37.72 -8.97 14.75
N GLY A 283 -36.39 -9.05 14.65
CA GLY A 283 -35.55 -8.02 14.04
C GLY A 283 -35.26 -6.84 14.96
N SER A 284 -35.80 -6.81 16.19
CA SER A 284 -35.37 -5.82 17.18
C SER A 284 -33.93 -6.13 17.64
N SER A 285 -33.19 -5.08 18.01
CA SER A 285 -31.80 -5.22 18.42
C SER A 285 -31.59 -4.60 19.81
N THR A 286 -30.81 -5.29 20.65
CA THR A 286 -30.38 -4.81 21.97
C THR A 286 -28.87 -4.68 22.01
N ILE A 287 -28.38 -3.53 22.47
CA ILE A 287 -26.94 -3.31 22.68
C ILE A 287 -26.50 -4.11 23.90
N LEU A 288 -25.46 -4.92 23.74
CA LEU A 288 -24.87 -5.68 24.82
C LEU A 288 -24.17 -4.73 25.81
N PRO A 289 -24.42 -4.84 27.13
CA PRO A 289 -23.76 -3.99 28.11
C PRO A 289 -22.23 -4.10 28.02
N LEU A 290 -21.55 -2.99 28.20
CA LEU A 290 -20.09 -3.01 28.35
C LEU A 290 -19.74 -3.54 29.72
N THR A 291 -18.74 -4.42 29.79
CA THR A 291 -18.16 -4.87 31.07
C THR A 291 -17.37 -3.76 31.80
N GLY A 292 -17.21 -2.60 31.15
CA GLY A 292 -16.22 -1.61 31.52
C GLY A 292 -14.81 -2.06 31.13
N GLY A 293 -13.87 -1.12 31.12
CA GLY A 293 -12.49 -1.38 30.74
C GLY A 293 -11.89 -0.25 29.91
N VAL A 294 -10.57 -0.32 29.73
CA VAL A 294 -9.83 0.52 28.77
C VAL A 294 -9.29 -0.38 27.66
N ALA A 295 -8.83 0.22 26.56
CA ALA A 295 -8.11 -0.52 25.54
C ALA A 295 -6.88 -1.23 26.14
N LEU A 296 -6.57 -2.41 25.61
CA LEU A 296 -5.43 -3.21 26.06
C LEU A 296 -4.14 -2.52 25.63
N GLY A 297 -3.10 -2.62 26.45
CA GLY A 297 -1.83 -1.92 26.25
C GLY A 297 -1.78 -0.52 26.89
N VAL A 298 -2.91 0.01 27.39
CA VAL A 298 -2.99 1.36 27.97
C VAL A 298 -2.71 1.38 29.47
N ALA A 299 -3.39 0.55 30.26
CA ALA A 299 -3.34 0.60 31.73
C ALA A 299 -2.67 -0.65 32.32
N PRO A 300 -1.50 -0.53 32.96
CA PRO A 300 -0.85 -1.63 33.65
C PRO A 300 -1.68 -2.23 34.76
N GLN A 301 -1.63 -3.56 34.87
CA GLN A 301 -2.27 -4.33 35.95
C GLN A 301 -3.79 -4.08 36.04
N PHE A 302 -4.42 -3.73 34.91
CA PHE A 302 -5.87 -3.57 34.85
C PHE A 302 -6.54 -4.95 34.74
N GLU A 303 -7.43 -5.25 35.69
CA GLU A 303 -8.23 -6.48 35.71
C GLU A 303 -9.55 -6.27 34.94
N PHE A 304 -9.80 -7.11 33.94
CA PHE A 304 -11.03 -7.09 33.16
C PHE A 304 -12.07 -8.04 33.78
N SER A 305 -13.32 -7.60 33.84
CA SER A 305 -14.43 -8.40 34.34
C SER A 305 -15.18 -9.14 33.23
N THR A 306 -15.71 -10.31 33.57
CA THR A 306 -16.62 -11.07 32.71
C THR A 306 -18.07 -10.72 33.02
N ASP A 307 -18.85 -10.48 31.97
CA ASP A 307 -20.32 -10.47 32.04
C ASP A 307 -20.88 -11.56 31.12
N GLN A 308 -22.20 -11.73 31.11
CA GLN A 308 -22.88 -12.79 30.39
C GLN A 308 -24.20 -12.35 29.78
N ALA A 309 -24.53 -12.96 28.65
CA ALA A 309 -25.81 -12.87 27.99
C ALA A 309 -26.24 -14.26 27.50
N ARG A 310 -27.48 -14.36 27.03
CA ARG A 310 -28.00 -15.60 26.45
C ARG A 310 -28.59 -15.31 25.09
N LEU A 311 -28.18 -16.09 24.10
CA LEU A 311 -28.80 -16.11 22.77
C LEU A 311 -29.85 -17.21 22.75
N GLU A 312 -31.09 -16.87 22.44
CA GLU A 312 -32.15 -17.84 22.16
C GLU A 312 -32.05 -18.37 20.71
N PRO A 313 -32.59 -19.56 20.40
CA PRO A 313 -32.44 -20.16 19.08
C PRO A 313 -33.10 -19.31 18.00
N GLY A 314 -32.35 -18.73 17.06
CA GLY A 314 -32.81 -17.76 16.05
C GLY A 314 -32.34 -16.32 16.30
N GLU A 315 -31.66 -16.07 17.41
CA GLU A 315 -31.03 -14.78 17.71
C GLU A 315 -29.56 -14.77 17.27
N ALA A 316 -29.05 -13.57 16.97
CA ALA A 316 -27.66 -13.39 16.57
C ALA A 316 -26.92 -12.41 17.48
N LEU A 317 -25.64 -12.69 17.72
CA LEU A 317 -24.67 -11.73 18.23
C LEU A 317 -23.91 -11.15 17.04
N VAL A 318 -24.02 -9.84 16.85
CA VAL A 318 -23.34 -9.07 15.81
C VAL A 318 -22.27 -8.22 16.47
N MET A 319 -21.01 -8.52 16.13
CA MET A 319 -19.82 -7.81 16.58
C MET A 319 -19.26 -7.02 15.40
N TYR A 320 -18.76 -5.82 15.64
CA TYR A 320 -18.27 -4.91 14.60
C TYR A 320 -17.22 -3.96 15.17
N THR A 321 -16.34 -3.47 14.30
CA THR A 321 -15.37 -2.40 14.59
C THR A 321 -15.97 -1.02 14.33
N ASP A 322 -15.32 0.02 14.85
CA ASP A 322 -15.76 1.41 14.68
C ASP A 322 -15.82 1.85 13.21
N GLY A 323 -15.04 1.26 12.30
CA GLY A 323 -15.18 1.50 10.85
C GLY A 323 -16.58 1.23 10.30
N VAL A 324 -17.44 0.47 10.99
CA VAL A 324 -18.88 0.38 10.67
C VAL A 324 -19.64 1.61 11.15
N SER A 325 -19.49 1.99 12.42
CA SER A 325 -20.28 3.07 13.03
C SER A 325 -19.79 4.47 12.64
N GLU A 326 -18.50 4.64 12.42
CA GLU A 326 -17.83 5.89 12.05
C GLU A 326 -17.64 6.03 10.53
N ALA A 327 -18.23 5.13 9.74
CA ALA A 327 -18.27 5.30 8.29
C ALA A 327 -18.98 6.62 7.94
N GLU A 328 -18.33 7.47 7.16
CA GLU A 328 -18.83 8.78 6.80
C GLU A 328 -19.51 8.79 5.42
N ASP A 329 -20.51 9.64 5.26
CA ASP A 329 -21.05 10.00 3.95
C ASP A 329 -20.29 11.18 3.30
N LEU A 330 -20.84 11.75 2.22
CA LEU A 330 -20.25 12.90 1.53
C LEU A 330 -20.30 14.20 2.35
N ASP A 331 -21.22 14.30 3.32
CA ASP A 331 -21.37 15.45 4.20
C ASP A 331 -20.54 15.30 5.50
N SER A 332 -19.82 14.18 5.65
CA SER A 332 -19.06 13.79 6.84
C SER A 332 -19.95 13.52 8.06
N GLU A 333 -21.18 13.08 7.83
CA GLU A 333 -22.02 12.52 8.87
C GLU A 333 -21.67 11.04 9.06
N GLU A 334 -21.54 10.60 10.30
CA GLU A 334 -21.26 9.19 10.63
C GLU A 334 -22.52 8.33 10.46
N PHE A 335 -22.32 7.06 10.07
CA PHE A 335 -23.37 6.06 9.93
C PHE A 335 -24.13 5.92 11.26
N GLY A 336 -23.38 5.80 12.35
CA GLY A 336 -23.88 5.83 13.71
C GLY A 336 -24.62 4.56 14.15
N MET A 337 -24.89 4.50 15.45
CA MET A 337 -25.55 3.35 16.07
C MET A 337 -27.01 3.19 15.61
N ASP A 338 -27.74 4.30 15.47
CA ASP A 338 -29.17 4.26 15.14
C ASP A 338 -29.41 3.58 13.78
N ARG A 339 -28.61 3.93 12.76
CA ARG A 339 -28.69 3.29 11.43
C ARG A 339 -28.27 1.83 11.49
N LEU A 340 -27.28 1.48 12.32
CA LEU A 340 -26.87 0.08 12.50
C LEU A 340 -27.97 -0.77 13.12
N LEU A 341 -28.73 -0.24 14.08
CA LEU A 341 -29.91 -0.91 14.64
C LEU A 341 -31.00 -1.06 13.58
N ASP A 342 -31.21 -0.04 12.74
CA ASP A 342 -32.20 -0.05 11.66
C ASP A 342 -31.90 -1.09 10.57
N VAL A 343 -30.64 -1.51 10.37
CA VAL A 343 -30.26 -2.58 9.42
C VAL A 343 -31.06 -3.87 9.67
N PHE A 344 -31.35 -4.17 10.92
CA PHE A 344 -32.03 -5.40 11.31
C PHE A 344 -33.52 -5.22 11.60
N ALA A 345 -34.03 -3.98 11.62
CA ALA A 345 -35.39 -3.67 12.02
C ALA A 345 -36.44 -4.42 11.16
N GLY A 346 -37.17 -5.34 11.79
CA GLY A 346 -38.18 -6.17 11.10
C GLY A 346 -37.61 -7.24 10.17
N ALA A 347 -36.29 -7.42 10.12
CA ALA A 347 -35.64 -8.47 9.36
C ALA A 347 -35.69 -9.81 10.11
N THR A 348 -35.93 -10.89 9.37
CA THR A 348 -35.71 -12.26 9.89
C THR A 348 -34.33 -12.72 9.43
N LEU A 349 -33.46 -13.10 10.37
CA LEU A 349 -32.11 -13.55 10.03
C LEU A 349 -32.13 -14.97 9.48
N GLU A 350 -31.88 -15.12 8.18
CA GLU A 350 -31.81 -16.43 7.52
C GLU A 350 -30.46 -17.14 7.79
N SER A 351 -29.37 -16.37 7.86
CA SER A 351 -28.02 -16.89 8.09
C SER A 351 -27.10 -15.84 8.72
N ALA A 352 -25.99 -16.29 9.31
CA ALA A 352 -24.95 -15.37 9.79
C ALA A 352 -24.32 -14.56 8.65
N ARG A 353 -24.22 -15.15 7.45
CA ARG A 353 -23.69 -14.48 6.25
C ARG A 353 -24.60 -13.34 5.80
N THR A 354 -25.90 -13.59 5.68
CA THR A 354 -26.85 -12.55 5.22
C THR A 354 -26.92 -11.38 6.19
N ALA A 355 -26.80 -11.65 7.50
CA ALA A 355 -26.73 -10.59 8.51
C ALA A 355 -25.47 -9.73 8.35
N ASN A 356 -24.31 -10.36 8.14
CA ASN A 356 -23.05 -9.66 7.90
C ASN A 356 -23.10 -8.85 6.59
N ASP A 357 -23.55 -9.47 5.49
CA ASP A 357 -23.65 -8.81 4.18
C ASP A 357 -24.61 -7.60 4.25
N ALA A 358 -25.67 -7.66 5.06
CA ALA A 358 -26.59 -6.54 5.28
C ALA A 358 -25.91 -5.33 5.93
N VAL A 359 -25.02 -5.55 6.91
CA VAL A 359 -24.22 -4.47 7.53
C VAL A 359 -23.33 -3.81 6.49
N PHE A 360 -22.58 -4.61 5.71
CA PHE A 360 -21.69 -4.08 4.67
C PHE A 360 -22.46 -3.34 3.56
N ALA A 361 -23.63 -3.84 3.18
CA ALA A 361 -24.48 -3.20 2.19
C ALA A 361 -24.98 -1.84 2.69
N ALA A 362 -25.48 -1.77 3.93
CA ALA A 362 -25.99 -0.54 4.52
C ALA A 362 -24.89 0.54 4.67
N VAL A 363 -23.70 0.15 5.15
CA VAL A 363 -22.56 1.08 5.25
C VAL A 363 -22.14 1.59 3.87
N ARG A 364 -22.07 0.71 2.87
CA ARG A 364 -21.70 1.09 1.50
C ARG A 364 -22.75 2.02 0.86
N GLU A 365 -24.02 1.72 1.06
CA GLU A 365 -25.12 2.54 0.55
C GLU A 365 -25.11 3.94 1.18
N PHE A 366 -24.83 4.02 2.48
CA PHE A 366 -24.71 5.28 3.20
C PHE A 366 -23.49 6.11 2.75
N ALA A 367 -22.31 5.48 2.67
CA ALA A 367 -21.07 6.16 2.32
C ALA A 367 -21.06 6.68 0.86
N GLY A 368 -21.75 6.00 -0.06
CA GLY A 368 -21.78 6.37 -1.47
C GLY A 368 -20.39 6.32 -2.10
N ASP A 369 -19.93 7.46 -2.65
CA ASP A 369 -18.60 7.61 -3.26
C ASP A 369 -17.51 8.04 -2.25
N ARG A 370 -17.84 8.19 -0.95
CA ARG A 370 -16.87 8.54 0.09
C ARG A 370 -15.85 7.40 0.23
N SER A 371 -14.56 7.77 0.28
CA SER A 371 -13.51 6.79 0.54
C SER A 371 -13.57 6.32 1.99
N GLN A 372 -13.41 5.02 2.19
CA GLN A 372 -13.39 4.40 3.51
C GLN A 372 -12.27 5.00 4.38
N SER A 373 -12.62 5.46 5.57
CA SER A 373 -11.72 6.09 6.53
C SER A 373 -10.96 5.06 7.37
N ASP A 374 -11.64 3.99 7.81
CA ASP A 374 -11.09 2.91 8.65
C ASP A 374 -11.47 1.51 8.17
N ASP A 375 -10.78 0.49 8.65
CA ASP A 375 -11.10 -0.90 8.38
C ASP A 375 -12.53 -1.24 8.84
N ILE A 376 -13.30 -1.90 7.97
CA ILE A 376 -14.67 -2.30 8.28
C ILE A 376 -14.67 -3.79 8.57
N THR A 377 -14.86 -4.17 9.84
CA THR A 377 -14.91 -5.56 10.26
C THR A 377 -16.24 -5.88 10.92
N CYS A 378 -16.81 -7.04 10.57
CA CYS A 378 -17.99 -7.56 11.25
C CYS A 378 -17.89 -9.08 11.40
N LEU A 379 -18.29 -9.57 12.57
CA LEU A 379 -18.40 -10.98 12.91
C LEU A 379 -19.80 -11.27 13.48
N VAL A 380 -20.46 -12.29 12.92
CA VAL A 380 -21.82 -12.68 13.30
C VAL A 380 -21.85 -14.12 13.76
N LEU A 381 -22.41 -14.35 14.95
CA LEU A 381 -22.83 -15.65 15.45
C LEU A 381 -24.36 -15.70 15.48
N LEU A 382 -24.96 -16.57 14.67
CA LEU A 382 -26.40 -16.86 14.71
C LEU A 382 -26.63 -18.20 15.40
N ARG A 383 -27.41 -18.23 16.48
CA ARG A 383 -27.81 -19.50 17.11
C ARG A 383 -28.91 -20.12 16.24
N SER A 384 -28.72 -21.35 15.78
CA SER A 384 -29.72 -22.04 14.97
C SER A 384 -30.94 -22.42 15.82
N GLY A 385 -32.13 -22.33 15.23
CA GLY A 385 -33.32 -23.00 15.75
C GLY A 385 -33.14 -24.51 15.70
N SER A 386 -33.51 -25.22 16.77
CA SER A 386 -33.63 -26.68 16.80
C SER A 386 -34.78 -27.18 15.94
#